data_AF-A0A1M5MDC8-F1
#
_entry.id   AF-A0A1M5MDC8-F1
#
_cell.length_a   1.000
_cell.length_b   1.000
_cell.length_c   1.000
_cell.angle_alpha   90.00
_cell.angle_beta   90.00
_cell.angle_gamma   90.00
#
_symmetry.space_group_name_H-M   'P 1'
#
loop_
_entity.id
_entity.type
_entity.pdbx_description
1 polymer ?
#
loop_
_entity_poly.entity_id
_entity_poly.type
_entity_poly.pdbx_seq_one_letter_code
_entity_poly.pdbx_strand_id
1 'polypeptide(L)'
;MAQVGIDEPIGRNAALVARADDQGEVPWTLPLSERHARVLPDVVRTACLLVVAAATGMRSSELFELALGCRLPPECTAPGLVRYRLAGKVIKHRGHGGEADEWVVVGEVHRAIALAEQLLDTDAEPGTLLFGRTVFKNTYGTFRKWVNGPSGQRLGLAPIPEAPVELRMLRRTLAIELAYRPGGLLAAKVALKHISVVTTEGYAGRPGCAQAKFLAEVGAEEQKRNLGLILDEIDNYQRGVRPSGPHAHDLIEFFDAVDGKLTDEQRAAPKIILNDQELRRMLAKRAKTLHLGVANYCWFTDPGKALCLRLAGTPTADRPLIGMCDSARCPQATHHPCHRPVWEQAVTSTTVFLGNLGRGQTTERTRLEAQLDRAHRVLAAIDAASGPAGSDAEAT
;
A
#
# COMPACT_ATOMS: atom_id res chain seq x y z
N MET A 1 9.49 -49.46 32.67
CA MET A 1 8.65 -48.81 33.69
C MET A 1 8.35 -47.40 33.21
N ALA A 2 7.15 -47.17 32.67
CA ALA A 2 6.71 -45.84 32.27
C ALA A 2 6.58 -44.98 33.54
N GLN A 3 7.29 -43.86 33.61
CA GLN A 3 7.08 -42.86 34.65
C GLN A 3 5.64 -42.36 34.51
N VAL A 4 4.76 -42.81 35.39
CA VAL A 4 3.40 -42.30 35.51
C VAL A 4 3.50 -40.97 36.25
N GLY A 5 4.02 -39.96 35.54
CA GLY A 5 3.92 -38.57 35.96
C GLY A 5 2.47 -38.13 35.80
N ILE A 6 1.96 -37.41 36.79
CA ILE A 6 0.63 -36.80 36.77
C ILE A 6 0.67 -35.66 35.75
N ASP A 7 0.67 -36.00 34.47
CA ASP A 7 0.60 -35.00 33.42
C ASP A 7 -0.77 -34.33 33.47
N GLU A 8 -0.80 -33.03 33.23
CA GLU A 8 -2.02 -32.24 33.29
C GLU A 8 -3.08 -32.76 32.30
N PRO A 9 -4.40 -32.62 32.60
CA PRO A 9 -5.43 -33.38 31.92
C PRO A 9 -5.75 -32.91 30.49
N ILE A 10 -5.47 -31.65 30.15
CA ILE A 10 -5.93 -31.03 28.89
C ILE A 10 -4.78 -30.96 27.88
N GLY A 11 -5.03 -31.28 26.61
CA GLY A 11 -4.04 -31.06 25.54
C GLY A 11 -2.88 -32.07 25.49
N ARG A 12 -3.04 -33.25 26.08
CA ARG A 12 -2.00 -34.31 26.13
C ARG A 12 -1.52 -34.79 24.75
N ASN A 13 -2.41 -34.78 23.76
CA ASN A 13 -2.12 -35.15 22.37
C ASN A 13 -2.32 -33.95 21.45
N ALA A 14 -1.69 -32.82 21.77
CA ALA A 14 -1.76 -31.63 20.93
C ALA A 14 -1.18 -31.89 19.54
N ALA A 15 -1.83 -31.36 18.51
CA ALA A 15 -1.34 -31.44 17.14
C ALA A 15 0.06 -30.84 17.02
N LEU A 16 0.90 -31.46 16.20
CA LEU A 16 2.20 -30.90 15.83
C LEU A 16 1.99 -29.69 14.91
N VAL A 17 2.75 -28.64 15.16
CA VAL A 17 2.79 -27.43 14.34
C VAL A 17 4.23 -27.10 14.01
N ALA A 18 4.44 -26.54 12.82
CA ALA A 18 5.73 -25.96 12.45
C ALA A 18 6.09 -24.85 13.44
N ARG A 19 7.34 -24.85 13.91
CA ARG A 19 7.88 -23.76 14.71
C ARG A 19 7.98 -22.51 13.83
N ALA A 20 7.82 -21.34 14.44
CA ALA A 20 7.90 -20.06 13.73
C ALA A 20 9.32 -19.67 13.30
N ASP A 21 10.35 -20.36 13.80
CA ASP A 21 11.76 -20.21 13.42
C ASP A 21 12.21 -21.26 12.38
N ASP A 22 11.25 -21.99 11.79
CA ASP A 22 11.46 -23.05 10.80
C ASP A 22 12.35 -24.21 11.30
N GLN A 23 12.55 -24.37 12.62
CA GLN A 23 13.39 -25.42 13.20
C GLN A 23 12.64 -26.75 13.45
N GLY A 24 11.71 -27.11 12.55
CA GLY A 24 10.93 -28.35 12.62
C GLY A 24 9.57 -28.18 13.30
N GLU A 25 9.04 -29.29 13.83
CA GLU A 25 7.69 -29.34 14.40
C GLU A 25 7.69 -29.58 15.91
N VAL A 26 6.75 -28.95 16.61
CA VAL A 26 6.52 -29.12 18.05
C VAL A 26 5.03 -29.24 18.35
N PRO A 27 4.61 -29.89 19.44
CA PRO A 27 3.20 -29.89 19.84
C PRO A 27 2.72 -28.46 20.08
N TRP A 28 1.54 -28.09 19.55
CA TRP A 28 0.96 -26.75 19.73
C TRP A 28 0.91 -26.32 21.20
N THR A 29 0.54 -27.22 22.10
CA THR A 29 0.58 -27.02 23.55
C THR A 29 1.23 -28.20 24.26
N LEU A 30 1.80 -27.95 25.44
CA LEU A 30 2.06 -29.00 26.42
C LEU A 30 0.75 -29.32 27.18
N PRO A 31 0.68 -30.44 27.91
CA PRO A 31 -0.41 -30.69 28.83
C PRO A 31 -0.70 -29.47 29.73
N LEU A 32 -1.95 -29.02 29.74
CA LEU A 32 -2.41 -27.82 30.43
C LEU A 32 -3.28 -28.19 31.63
N SER A 33 -3.05 -27.50 32.74
CA SER A 33 -4.02 -27.47 33.84
C SER A 33 -5.29 -26.74 33.41
N GLU A 34 -6.41 -27.00 34.09
CA GLU A 34 -7.67 -26.30 33.81
C GLU A 34 -7.53 -24.77 33.88
N ARG A 35 -6.66 -24.26 34.76
CA ARG A 35 -6.41 -22.83 34.88
C ARG A 35 -5.74 -22.28 33.63
N HIS A 36 -4.71 -22.95 33.11
CA HIS A 36 -4.02 -22.51 31.89
C HIS A 36 -4.91 -22.65 30.66
N ALA A 37 -5.72 -23.71 30.59
CA ALA A 37 -6.68 -23.92 29.50
C ALA A 37 -7.74 -22.80 29.43
N ARG A 38 -8.15 -22.22 30.57
CA ARG A 38 -9.07 -21.07 30.60
C ARG A 38 -8.45 -19.75 30.11
N VAL A 39 -7.14 -19.56 30.26
CA VAL A 39 -6.46 -18.31 29.88
C VAL A 39 -6.01 -18.32 28.42
N LEU A 40 -5.70 -19.48 27.86
CA LEU A 40 -5.17 -19.59 26.50
C LEU A 40 -6.10 -19.02 25.41
N PRO A 41 -7.43 -19.20 25.47
CA PRO A 41 -8.35 -18.53 24.53
C PRO A 41 -8.22 -17.01 24.50
N ASP A 42 -7.98 -16.35 25.64
CA ASP A 42 -7.79 -14.89 25.68
C ASP A 42 -6.48 -14.47 25.00
N VAL A 43 -5.43 -15.27 25.12
CA VAL A 43 -4.14 -15.05 24.44
C VAL A 43 -4.34 -15.17 22.92
N VAL A 44 -5.01 -16.22 22.45
CA VAL A 44 -5.27 -16.42 21.02
C VAL A 44 -6.21 -15.35 20.48
N ARG A 45 -7.25 -14.98 21.23
CA ARG A 45 -8.16 -13.88 20.87
C ARG A 45 -7.41 -12.55 20.74
N THR A 46 -6.44 -12.29 21.62
CA THR A 46 -5.57 -11.11 21.53
C THR A 46 -4.65 -11.18 20.31
N ALA A 47 -4.12 -12.36 19.96
CA ALA A 47 -3.35 -12.55 18.74
C ALA A 47 -4.18 -12.24 17.48
N CYS A 48 -5.42 -12.74 17.42
CA CYS A 48 -6.36 -12.42 16.34
C CYS A 48 -6.62 -10.91 16.26
N LEU A 49 -6.87 -10.25 17.39
CA LEU A 49 -7.08 -8.80 17.46
C LEU A 49 -5.87 -8.04 16.89
N LEU A 50 -4.65 -8.44 17.23
CA LEU A 50 -3.42 -7.80 16.74
C LEU A 50 -3.25 -7.97 15.22
N VAL A 51 -3.51 -9.17 14.68
CA VAL A 51 -3.47 -9.43 13.23
C VAL A 51 -4.48 -8.54 12.51
N VAL A 52 -5.72 -8.51 12.98
CA VAL A 52 -6.78 -7.70 12.39
C VAL A 52 -6.41 -6.22 12.48
N ALA A 53 -5.96 -5.73 13.65
CA ALA A 53 -5.60 -4.33 13.85
C ALA A 53 -4.41 -3.90 12.97
N ALA A 54 -3.37 -4.72 12.87
CA ALA A 54 -2.16 -4.40 12.11
C ALA A 54 -2.38 -4.44 10.60
N ALA A 55 -3.20 -5.37 10.09
CA ALA A 55 -3.41 -5.54 8.66
C ALA A 55 -4.56 -4.68 8.09
N THR A 56 -5.55 -4.30 8.90
CA THR A 56 -6.68 -3.45 8.45
C THR A 56 -6.51 -1.98 8.83
N GLY A 57 -5.80 -1.72 9.94
CA GLY A 57 -5.73 -0.39 10.55
C GLY A 57 -7.07 0.11 11.08
N MET A 58 -8.08 -0.73 11.30
CA MET A 58 -9.37 -0.33 11.89
C MET A 58 -9.20 0.46 13.20
N ARG A 59 -10.11 1.39 13.48
CA ARG A 59 -10.12 2.12 14.76
C ARG A 59 -10.51 1.16 15.89
N SER A 60 -10.07 1.45 17.12
CA SER A 60 -10.47 0.66 18.30
C SER A 60 -11.99 0.52 18.41
N SER A 61 -12.74 1.60 18.20
CA SER A 61 -14.21 1.58 18.22
C SER A 61 -14.83 0.70 17.13
N GLU A 62 -14.16 0.49 16.00
CA GLU A 62 -14.65 -0.36 14.90
C GLU A 62 -14.26 -1.81 15.16
N LEU A 63 -13.04 -2.06 15.67
CA LEU A 63 -12.55 -3.38 16.05
C LEU A 63 -13.41 -4.03 17.12
N PHE A 64 -13.77 -3.28 18.17
CA PHE A 64 -14.55 -3.80 19.29
C PHE A 64 -16.05 -3.97 18.99
N GLU A 65 -16.51 -3.55 17.82
CA GLU A 65 -17.89 -3.77 17.33
C GLU A 65 -17.97 -4.93 16.32
N LEU A 66 -16.84 -5.56 15.97
CA LEU A 66 -16.86 -6.78 15.18
C LEU A 66 -17.55 -7.89 15.98
N ALA A 67 -18.59 -8.47 15.37
CA ALA A 67 -19.43 -9.47 15.97
C ALA A 67 -19.37 -10.81 15.23
N LEU A 68 -19.85 -11.87 15.89
CA LEU A 68 -20.05 -13.18 15.28
C LEU A 68 -20.89 -13.06 14.01
N GLY A 69 -20.39 -13.61 12.91
CA GLY A 69 -21.02 -13.52 11.60
C GLY A 69 -20.62 -12.28 10.79
N CYS A 70 -19.60 -11.53 11.22
CA CYS A 70 -19.11 -10.37 10.46
C CYS A 70 -18.40 -10.74 9.16
N ARG A 71 -17.97 -12.00 8.95
CA ARG A 71 -17.34 -12.41 7.69
C ARG A 71 -18.37 -12.55 6.57
N LEU A 72 -18.16 -11.81 5.48
CA LEU A 72 -18.94 -11.99 4.26
C LEU A 72 -18.32 -13.12 3.41
N PRO A 73 -19.13 -13.86 2.62
CA PRO A 73 -18.62 -14.91 1.74
C PRO A 73 -17.50 -14.39 0.81
N PRO A 74 -16.40 -15.13 0.63
CA PRO A 74 -15.35 -14.74 -0.29
C PRO A 74 -15.86 -14.65 -1.72
N GLU A 75 -15.50 -13.59 -2.44
CA GLU A 75 -15.91 -13.36 -3.82
C GLU A 75 -14.75 -13.64 -4.78
N CYS A 76 -14.93 -14.60 -5.68
CA CYS A 76 -13.98 -14.85 -6.76
C CYS A 76 -14.27 -13.88 -7.91
N THR A 77 -13.50 -12.80 -8.00
CA THR A 77 -13.66 -11.79 -9.07
C THR A 77 -12.97 -12.22 -10.37
N ALA A 78 -11.96 -13.10 -10.28
CA ALA A 78 -11.25 -13.72 -11.40
C ALA A 78 -10.51 -15.00 -10.91
N PRO A 79 -9.99 -15.87 -11.80
CA PRO A 79 -9.20 -17.02 -11.40
C PRO A 79 -7.99 -16.61 -10.54
N GLY A 80 -7.94 -17.07 -9.29
CA GLY A 80 -6.89 -16.74 -8.32
C GLY A 80 -7.06 -15.39 -7.58
N LEU A 81 -8.06 -14.58 -7.92
CA LEU A 81 -8.34 -13.31 -7.25
C LEU A 81 -9.58 -13.42 -6.36
N VAL A 82 -9.35 -13.71 -5.08
CA VAL A 82 -10.39 -13.81 -4.06
C VAL A 82 -10.43 -12.54 -3.23
N ARG A 83 -11.62 -11.92 -3.13
CA ARG A 83 -11.86 -10.75 -2.30
C ARG A 83 -12.53 -11.19 -1.00
N TYR A 84 -11.91 -10.84 0.13
CA TYR A 84 -12.49 -11.04 1.46
C TYR A 84 -13.09 -9.74 1.97
N ARG A 85 -14.26 -9.83 2.61
CA ARG A 85 -14.94 -8.68 3.20
C ARG A 85 -15.41 -8.98 4.62
N LEU A 86 -15.40 -7.95 5.47
CA LEU A 86 -15.99 -7.98 6.81
C LEU A 86 -17.08 -6.91 6.92
N ALA A 87 -18.25 -7.29 7.42
CA ALA A 87 -19.28 -6.38 7.89
C ALA A 87 -18.85 -5.76 9.24
N GLY A 88 -18.91 -4.45 9.34
CA GLY A 88 -18.60 -3.70 10.54
C GLY A 88 -19.58 -2.55 10.76
N LYS A 89 -19.29 -1.73 11.77
CA LYS A 89 -20.06 -0.53 12.09
C LYS A 89 -19.14 0.67 12.26
N VAL A 90 -19.51 1.80 11.67
CA VAL A 90 -18.85 3.09 11.92
C VAL A 90 -19.64 3.87 12.95
N ILE A 91 -19.02 4.12 14.10
CA ILE A 91 -19.65 4.86 15.21
C ILE A 91 -19.30 6.36 15.16
N LYS A 92 -18.08 6.71 14.75
CA LYS A 92 -17.58 8.09 14.90
C LYS A 92 -18.32 9.07 13.98
N HIS A 93 -18.89 10.13 14.56
CA HIS A 93 -19.65 11.17 13.85
C HIS A 93 -20.94 10.70 13.15
N ARG A 94 -21.47 9.53 13.53
CA ARG A 94 -22.76 8.99 13.09
C ARG A 94 -23.73 8.88 14.27
N GLY A 95 -25.03 8.79 13.99
CA GLY A 95 -26.08 8.72 15.02
C GLY A 95 -25.94 7.52 15.96
N HIS A 96 -26.77 7.47 17.01
CA HIS A 96 -26.76 6.37 17.98
C HIS A 96 -26.94 5.01 17.27
N GLY A 97 -26.03 4.07 17.50
CA GLY A 97 -26.04 2.73 16.89
C GLY A 97 -25.01 2.50 15.77
N GLY A 98 -24.42 3.57 15.22
CA GLY A 98 -23.47 3.50 14.11
C GLY A 98 -24.12 3.12 12.77
N GLU A 99 -23.42 3.38 11.67
CA GLU A 99 -23.86 2.96 10.32
C GLU A 99 -23.17 1.65 9.92
N ALA A 100 -23.90 0.77 9.23
CA ALA A 100 -23.32 -0.44 8.65
C ALA A 100 -22.27 -0.07 7.61
N ASP A 101 -21.13 -0.74 7.65
CA ASP A 101 -19.98 -0.48 6.79
C ASP A 101 -19.24 -1.77 6.50
N GLU A 102 -18.45 -1.81 5.44
CA GLU A 102 -17.71 -2.99 5.02
C GLU A 102 -16.22 -2.73 4.90
N TRP A 103 -15.42 -3.69 5.32
CA TRP A 103 -13.98 -3.66 5.19
C TRP A 103 -13.54 -4.71 4.18
N VAL A 104 -12.79 -4.29 3.16
CA VAL A 104 -12.08 -5.21 2.27
C VAL A 104 -10.79 -5.60 2.96
N VAL A 105 -10.55 -6.90 3.12
CA VAL A 105 -9.43 -7.43 3.92
C VAL A 105 -8.65 -8.49 3.16
N VAL A 106 -7.45 -8.81 3.66
CA VAL A 106 -6.64 -9.93 3.18
C VAL A 106 -7.09 -11.26 3.79
N GLY A 107 -6.71 -12.38 3.18
CA GLY A 107 -7.16 -13.71 3.62
C GLY A 107 -6.73 -14.06 5.04
N GLU A 108 -5.59 -13.56 5.49
CA GLU A 108 -5.03 -13.72 6.84
C GLU A 108 -5.97 -13.13 7.88
N VAL A 109 -6.52 -11.95 7.61
CA VAL A 109 -7.50 -11.28 8.48
C VAL A 109 -8.79 -12.08 8.53
N HIS A 110 -9.26 -12.57 7.38
CA HIS A 110 -10.45 -13.40 7.32
C HIS A 110 -10.28 -14.71 8.11
N ARG A 111 -9.11 -15.35 8.06
CA ARG A 111 -8.78 -16.53 8.89
C ARG A 111 -8.69 -16.19 10.38
N ALA A 112 -8.09 -15.05 10.74
CA ALA A 112 -8.00 -14.61 12.13
C ALA A 112 -9.38 -14.36 12.75
N ILE A 113 -10.32 -13.78 11.98
CA ILE A 113 -11.71 -13.61 12.41
C ILE A 113 -12.40 -14.96 12.56
N ALA A 114 -12.23 -15.90 11.60
CA ALA A 114 -12.80 -17.24 11.71
C ALA A 114 -12.32 -17.98 12.98
N LEU A 115 -11.03 -17.83 13.33
CA LEU A 115 -10.49 -18.37 14.57
C LEU A 115 -11.08 -17.66 15.81
N ALA A 116 -11.25 -16.34 15.77
CA ALA A 116 -11.86 -15.60 16.87
C ALA A 116 -13.34 -16.00 17.10
N GLU A 117 -14.08 -16.31 16.03
CA GLU A 117 -15.44 -16.85 16.10
C GLU A 117 -15.47 -18.23 16.78
N GLN A 118 -14.51 -19.11 16.48
CA GLN A 118 -14.39 -20.44 17.10
C GLN A 118 -14.02 -20.40 18.59
N LEU A 119 -13.49 -19.28 19.08
CA LEU A 119 -13.14 -19.08 20.49
C LEU A 119 -14.31 -18.51 21.32
N LEU A 120 -15.47 -18.29 20.72
CA LEU A 120 -16.70 -17.97 21.46
C LEU A 120 -17.32 -19.24 22.02
N ASP A 121 -18.17 -19.07 23.03
CA ASP A 121 -18.94 -20.18 23.58
C ASP A 121 -19.89 -20.75 22.51
N THR A 122 -20.20 -22.05 22.59
CA THR A 122 -20.99 -22.76 21.58
C THR A 122 -22.42 -22.26 21.44
N ASP A 123 -22.93 -21.56 22.45
CA ASP A 123 -24.24 -20.93 22.52
C ASP A 123 -24.22 -19.43 22.18
N ALA A 124 -23.09 -18.92 21.65
CA ALA A 124 -22.99 -17.52 21.26
C ALA A 124 -23.94 -17.19 20.09
N GLU A 125 -24.85 -16.26 20.35
CA GLU A 125 -25.82 -15.78 19.36
C GLU A 125 -25.19 -14.81 18.34
N PRO A 126 -25.72 -14.71 17.11
CA PRO A 126 -25.31 -13.70 16.14
C PRO A 126 -25.37 -12.29 16.74
N GLY A 127 -24.32 -11.50 16.54
CA GLY A 127 -24.18 -10.18 17.18
C GLY A 127 -23.32 -10.17 18.45
N THR A 128 -22.91 -11.33 18.98
CA THR A 128 -21.93 -11.42 20.07
C THR A 128 -20.58 -10.83 19.64
N LEU A 129 -20.01 -9.91 20.44
CA LEU A 129 -18.75 -9.23 20.11
C LEU A 129 -17.54 -10.17 20.19
N LEU A 130 -16.72 -10.20 19.14
CA LEU A 130 -15.57 -11.11 19.03
C LEU A 130 -14.47 -10.82 20.05
N PHE A 131 -14.20 -9.55 20.30
CA PHE A 131 -13.08 -9.09 21.15
C PHE A 131 -13.54 -8.50 22.49
N GLY A 132 -14.87 -8.40 22.68
CA GLY A 132 -15.51 -7.79 23.85
C GLY A 132 -15.13 -6.33 24.08
N ARG A 133 -15.63 -5.74 25.18
CA ARG A 133 -15.20 -4.41 25.67
C ARG A 133 -14.03 -4.57 26.63
N THR A 134 -12.91 -5.09 26.14
CA THR A 134 -11.71 -5.32 26.96
C THR A 134 -10.73 -4.15 26.91
N VAL A 135 -9.98 -3.95 28.00
CA VAL A 135 -8.90 -2.96 28.02
C VAL A 135 -7.70 -3.55 27.29
N PHE A 136 -7.48 -3.12 26.05
CA PHE A 136 -6.38 -3.60 25.18
C PHE A 136 -5.02 -3.68 25.89
N LYS A 137 -4.71 -2.72 26.76
CA LYS A 137 -3.45 -2.69 27.52
C LYS A 137 -3.24 -3.94 28.37
N ASN A 138 -4.31 -4.45 29.00
CA ASN A 138 -4.24 -5.61 29.89
C ASN A 138 -4.11 -6.90 29.08
N THR A 139 -4.93 -7.06 28.05
CA THR A 139 -4.90 -8.26 27.18
C THR A 139 -3.58 -8.35 26.42
N TYR A 140 -3.08 -7.23 25.89
CA TYR A 140 -1.76 -7.16 25.26
C TYR A 140 -0.62 -7.51 26.23
N GLY A 141 -0.69 -7.04 27.47
CA GLY A 141 0.32 -7.38 28.50
C GLY A 141 0.36 -8.88 28.80
N THR A 142 -0.80 -9.53 28.91
CA THR A 142 -0.91 -10.99 29.08
C THR A 142 -0.39 -11.73 27.86
N PHE A 143 -0.78 -11.31 26.65
CA PHE A 143 -0.29 -11.88 25.40
C PHE A 143 1.24 -11.79 25.28
N ARG A 144 1.80 -10.60 25.54
CA ARG A 144 3.26 -10.37 25.49
C ARG A 144 4.01 -11.27 26.47
N LYS A 145 3.51 -11.39 27.71
CA LYS A 145 4.10 -12.30 28.72
C LYS A 145 4.06 -13.75 28.27
N TRP A 146 2.99 -14.17 27.61
CA TRP A 146 2.87 -15.53 27.09
C TRP A 146 3.85 -15.80 25.93
N VAL A 147 3.96 -14.87 24.97
CA VAL A 147 4.89 -14.97 23.84
C VAL A 147 6.34 -14.98 24.30
N ASN A 148 6.70 -14.11 25.24
CA ASN A 148 8.07 -14.03 25.76
C ASN A 148 8.39 -15.15 26.77
N GLY A 149 7.37 -15.87 27.25
CA GLY A 149 7.50 -16.96 28.20
C GLY A 149 7.89 -18.30 27.55
N PRO A 150 7.97 -19.38 28.35
CA PRO A 150 8.39 -20.70 27.88
C PRO A 150 7.53 -21.24 26.74
N SER A 151 6.22 -20.96 26.75
CA SER A 151 5.29 -21.43 25.72
C SER A 151 5.59 -20.85 24.34
N GLY A 152 5.85 -19.53 24.25
CA GLY A 152 6.17 -18.88 22.98
C GLY A 152 7.58 -19.23 22.49
N GLN A 153 8.56 -19.32 23.39
CA GLN A 153 9.92 -19.77 23.04
C GLN A 153 9.94 -21.18 22.45
N ARG A 154 9.13 -22.09 23.01
CA ARG A 154 8.98 -23.46 22.49
C ARG A 154 8.40 -23.47 21.08
N LEU A 155 7.50 -22.54 20.75
CA LEU A 155 6.93 -22.38 19.42
C LEU A 155 7.85 -21.61 18.45
N GLY A 156 9.05 -21.20 18.89
CA GLY A 156 9.98 -20.41 18.07
C GLY A 156 9.54 -18.96 17.84
N LEU A 157 8.62 -18.43 18.65
CA LEU A 157 8.15 -17.06 18.50
C LEU A 157 9.25 -16.07 18.90
N ALA A 158 9.49 -15.07 18.05
CA ALA A 158 10.41 -13.99 18.35
C ALA A 158 9.92 -13.20 19.58
N PRO A 159 10.81 -12.87 20.54
CA PRO A 159 10.43 -12.11 21.71
C PRO A 159 9.95 -10.71 21.32
N ILE A 160 8.82 -10.31 21.90
CA ILE A 160 8.22 -9.00 21.69
C ILE A 160 8.91 -7.98 22.61
N PRO A 161 9.46 -6.87 22.08
CA PRO A 161 10.11 -5.84 22.88
C PRO A 161 9.21 -5.21 23.96
N GLU A 162 9.82 -4.66 25.00
CA GLU A 162 9.09 -4.02 26.12
C GLU A 162 8.39 -2.69 25.76
N ALA A 163 8.60 -2.18 24.54
CA ALA A 163 8.00 -0.94 24.06
C ALA A 163 6.46 -0.95 24.15
N PRO A 164 5.83 0.18 24.50
CA PRO A 164 4.37 0.27 24.54
C PRO A 164 3.80 0.14 23.13
N VAL A 165 2.77 -0.69 22.99
CA VAL A 165 1.98 -0.81 21.76
C VAL A 165 0.54 -0.42 22.06
N GLU A 166 -0.03 0.42 21.21
CA GLU A 166 -1.44 0.81 21.24
C GLU A 166 -2.04 0.61 19.84
N LEU A 167 -3.34 0.31 19.76
CA LEU A 167 -4.05 0.11 18.48
C LEU A 167 -3.89 1.31 17.52
N ARG A 168 -3.84 2.55 18.05
CA ARG A 168 -3.60 3.75 17.24
C ARG A 168 -2.20 3.80 16.63
N MET A 169 -1.20 3.19 17.28
CA MET A 169 0.17 3.10 16.78
C MET A 169 0.22 2.12 15.61
N LEU A 170 -0.42 0.94 15.74
CA LEU A 170 -0.52 -0.03 14.64
C LEU A 170 -1.17 0.57 13.40
N ARG A 171 -2.29 1.29 13.58
CA ARG A 171 -2.94 2.04 12.50
C ARG A 171 -2.02 3.08 11.86
N ARG A 172 -1.25 3.82 12.67
CA ARG A 172 -0.29 4.82 12.17
C ARG A 172 0.83 4.15 11.37
N THR A 173 1.39 3.05 11.86
CA THR A 173 2.43 2.29 11.16
C THR A 173 1.90 1.81 9.81
N LEU A 174 0.72 1.18 9.76
CA LEU A 174 0.11 0.75 8.50
C LEU A 174 -0.11 1.93 7.53
N ALA A 175 -0.59 3.08 8.04
CA ALA A 175 -0.80 4.27 7.21
C ALA A 175 0.50 4.75 6.54
N ILE A 176 1.60 4.73 7.30
CA ILE A 176 2.93 5.12 6.83
C ILE A 176 3.45 4.11 5.80
N GLU A 177 3.37 2.81 6.10
CA GLU A 177 3.78 1.73 5.20
C GLU A 177 3.03 1.75 3.88
N LEU A 178 1.71 2.02 3.93
CA LEU A 178 0.91 2.18 2.72
C LEU A 178 1.31 3.45 1.97
N ALA A 179 1.51 4.58 2.66
CA ALA A 179 1.86 5.85 2.02
C ALA A 179 3.21 5.83 1.28
N TYR A 180 4.17 5.01 1.73
CA TYR A 180 5.47 4.84 1.06
C TYR A 180 5.42 4.01 -0.22
N ARG A 181 4.29 3.37 -0.54
CA ARG A 181 4.12 2.65 -1.81
C ARG A 181 3.76 3.63 -2.95
N PRO A 182 4.09 3.32 -4.21
CA PRO A 182 3.60 4.09 -5.37
C PRO A 182 2.06 4.17 -5.37
N GLY A 183 1.49 5.38 -5.48
CA GLY A 183 0.03 5.60 -5.33
C GLY A 183 -0.53 5.38 -3.91
N GLY A 184 0.36 5.08 -2.97
CA GLY A 184 0.08 4.58 -1.64
C GLY A 184 -0.59 5.59 -0.70
N LEU A 185 -0.39 6.89 -0.91
CA LEU A 185 -1.08 7.92 -0.12
C LEU A 185 -2.59 7.92 -0.34
N LEU A 186 -3.04 7.74 -1.59
CA LEU A 186 -4.46 7.65 -1.92
C LEU A 186 -5.03 6.32 -1.42
N ALA A 187 -4.31 5.22 -1.66
CA ALA A 187 -4.66 3.89 -1.18
C ALA A 187 -4.78 3.86 0.36
N ALA A 188 -3.84 4.47 1.09
CA ALA A 188 -3.88 4.60 2.55
C ALA A 188 -5.13 5.36 3.01
N LYS A 189 -5.46 6.48 2.36
CA LYS A 189 -6.64 7.28 2.73
C LYS A 189 -7.96 6.56 2.45
N VAL A 190 -8.03 5.81 1.35
CA VAL A 190 -9.16 4.94 0.99
C VAL A 190 -9.28 3.77 1.96
N ALA A 191 -8.22 2.96 2.11
CA ALA A 191 -8.21 1.76 2.94
C ALA A 191 -8.51 2.07 4.40
N LEU A 192 -7.99 3.17 4.93
CA LEU A 192 -8.21 3.58 6.31
C LEU A 192 -9.48 4.43 6.50
N LYS A 193 -10.32 4.58 5.46
CA LYS A 193 -11.58 5.35 5.53
C LYS A 193 -11.38 6.79 6.04
N HIS A 194 -10.23 7.38 5.67
CA HIS A 194 -9.98 8.82 5.79
C HIS A 194 -10.60 9.60 4.63
N ILE A 195 -10.89 8.91 3.53
CA ILE A 195 -11.71 9.37 2.40
C ILE A 195 -12.71 8.23 2.12
N SER A 196 -13.99 8.57 1.92
CA SER A 196 -15.00 7.58 1.54
C SER A 196 -14.84 7.23 0.06
N VAL A 197 -14.83 5.93 -0.26
CA VAL A 197 -14.83 5.41 -1.65
C VAL A 197 -16.18 5.65 -2.34
N VAL A 198 -17.21 6.13 -1.62
CA VAL A 198 -18.45 6.64 -2.21
C VAL A 198 -18.20 7.86 -3.14
N THR A 199 -16.96 8.34 -3.22
CA THR A 199 -16.52 9.37 -4.18
C THR A 199 -16.37 8.90 -5.63
N THR A 200 -16.42 7.60 -5.93
CA THR A 200 -16.54 7.15 -7.34
C THR A 200 -17.95 7.26 -7.90
N GLU A 201 -19.00 7.42 -7.07
CA GLU A 201 -20.40 7.42 -7.57
C GLU A 201 -21.23 8.66 -7.22
N GLY A 202 -20.77 9.63 -6.45
CA GLY A 202 -21.50 10.90 -6.38
C GLY A 202 -21.07 11.84 -5.28
N TYR A 203 -21.13 13.13 -5.57
CA TYR A 203 -20.88 14.26 -4.67
C TYR A 203 -19.41 14.60 -4.37
N ALA A 204 -18.60 14.70 -5.43
CA ALA A 204 -17.52 15.69 -5.45
C ALA A 204 -18.13 17.10 -5.56
N GLY A 205 -18.44 17.75 -4.42
CA GLY A 205 -18.83 19.17 -4.46
C GLY A 205 -19.62 19.68 -3.26
N ARG A 206 -18.99 19.87 -2.10
CA ARG A 206 -19.45 20.86 -1.11
C ARG A 206 -18.27 21.65 -0.52
N PRO A 207 -18.16 22.97 -0.82
CA PRO A 207 -17.15 23.84 -0.21
C PRO A 207 -17.48 24.14 1.26
N GLY A 208 -16.46 24.15 2.14
CA GLY A 208 -16.55 24.82 3.46
C GLY A 208 -16.33 23.99 4.72
N CYS A 209 -16.17 22.66 4.65
CA CYS A 209 -15.85 21.83 5.82
C CYS A 209 -14.33 21.59 5.95
N ALA A 210 -13.89 20.98 7.07
CA ALA A 210 -12.49 20.58 7.33
C ALA A 210 -11.82 19.83 6.14
N GLN A 211 -12.62 19.26 5.23
CA GLN A 211 -12.20 18.70 3.95
C GLN A 211 -11.52 19.71 3.02
N ALA A 212 -11.98 20.98 2.94
CA ALA A 212 -11.37 22.00 2.07
C ALA A 212 -10.00 22.45 2.60
N LYS A 213 -9.88 22.61 3.93
CA LYS A 213 -8.60 22.91 4.58
C LYS A 213 -7.62 21.73 4.41
N PHE A 214 -8.09 20.50 4.54
CA PHE A 214 -7.28 19.31 4.31
C PHE A 214 -6.87 19.12 2.85
N LEU A 215 -7.77 19.37 1.88
CA LEU A 215 -7.41 19.33 0.46
C LEU A 215 -6.41 20.44 0.10
N ALA A 216 -6.49 21.60 0.76
CA ALA A 216 -5.49 22.65 0.62
C ALA A 216 -4.14 22.25 1.25
N GLU A 217 -4.13 21.64 2.44
CA GLU A 217 -2.92 21.11 3.08
C GLU A 217 -2.26 19.99 2.25
N VAL A 218 -3.07 19.05 1.73
CA VAL A 218 -2.60 17.98 0.84
C VAL A 218 -2.06 18.56 -0.46
N GLY A 219 -2.76 19.53 -1.05
CA GLY A 219 -2.27 20.23 -2.24
C GLY A 219 -0.95 20.96 -1.99
N ALA A 220 -0.77 21.53 -0.78
CA ALA A 220 0.49 22.19 -0.40
C ALA A 220 1.64 21.18 -0.26
N GLU A 221 1.42 20.03 0.38
CA GLU A 221 2.44 18.98 0.51
C GLU A 221 2.75 18.29 -0.83
N GLU A 222 1.73 18.04 -1.66
CA GLU A 222 1.91 17.56 -3.04
C GLU A 222 2.75 18.54 -3.86
N GLN A 223 2.46 19.84 -3.73
CA GLN A 223 3.21 20.89 -4.40
C GLN A 223 4.66 20.95 -3.92
N LYS A 224 4.92 20.81 -2.62
CA LYS A 224 6.27 20.78 -2.04
C LYS A 224 7.05 19.56 -2.54
N ARG A 225 6.44 18.38 -2.53
CA ARG A 225 7.02 17.14 -3.09
C ARG A 225 7.34 17.29 -4.57
N ASN A 226 6.38 17.79 -5.36
CA ASN A 226 6.55 17.98 -6.80
C ASN A 226 7.68 18.97 -7.13
N LEU A 227 7.83 20.03 -6.33
CA LEU A 227 8.94 20.95 -6.46
C LEU A 227 10.28 20.26 -6.17
N GLY A 228 10.35 19.42 -5.13
CA GLY A 228 11.53 18.61 -4.83
C GLY A 228 11.91 17.69 -6.00
N LEU A 229 10.93 16.97 -6.56
CA LEU A 229 11.16 16.09 -7.71
C LEU A 229 11.66 16.85 -8.94
N ILE A 230 11.12 18.04 -9.24
CA ILE A 230 11.63 18.85 -10.34
C ILE A 230 13.07 19.27 -10.11
N LEU A 231 13.44 19.62 -8.88
CA LEU A 231 14.82 19.98 -8.55
C LEU A 231 15.76 18.78 -8.71
N ASP A 232 15.34 17.60 -8.29
CA ASP A 232 16.11 16.36 -8.48
C ASP A 232 16.24 16.05 -9.99
N GLU A 233 15.21 16.26 -10.80
CA GLU A 233 15.29 16.08 -12.25
C GLU A 233 16.16 17.13 -12.96
N ILE A 234 16.24 18.36 -12.43
CA ILE A 234 17.17 19.36 -12.96
C ILE A 234 18.62 18.98 -12.60
N ASP A 235 18.87 18.44 -11.40
CA ASP A 235 20.20 17.91 -11.03
C ASP A 235 20.59 16.72 -11.93
N ASN A 236 19.65 15.80 -12.19
CA ASN A 236 19.84 14.74 -13.19
C ASN A 236 20.18 15.32 -14.57
N TYR A 237 19.44 16.33 -15.01
CA TYR A 237 19.68 17.03 -16.27
C TYR A 237 21.09 17.64 -16.35
N GLN A 238 21.54 18.32 -15.29
CA GLN A 238 22.89 18.90 -15.22
C GLN A 238 23.98 17.82 -15.26
N ARG A 239 23.71 16.63 -14.72
CA ARG A 239 24.63 15.46 -14.75
C ARG A 239 24.61 14.67 -16.06
N GLY A 240 23.82 15.09 -17.05
CA GLY A 240 23.73 14.39 -18.33
C GLY A 240 22.65 13.30 -18.39
N VAL A 241 21.95 13.02 -17.29
CA VAL A 241 20.79 12.12 -17.30
C VAL A 241 19.61 12.86 -17.93
N ARG A 242 18.96 12.25 -18.91
CA ARG A 242 17.86 12.86 -19.66
C ARG A 242 16.55 12.13 -19.40
N PRO A 243 15.40 12.84 -19.40
CA PRO A 243 14.11 12.18 -19.46
C PRO A 243 13.93 11.50 -20.83
N SER A 244 13.09 10.47 -20.87
CA SER A 244 12.64 9.82 -22.11
C SER A 244 11.11 9.83 -22.22
N GLY A 245 10.58 9.33 -23.33
CA GLY A 245 9.14 9.30 -23.60
C GLY A 245 8.62 10.49 -24.40
N PRO A 246 7.31 10.50 -24.72
CA PRO A 246 6.75 11.44 -25.69
C PRO A 246 6.88 12.93 -25.31
N HIS A 247 6.88 13.26 -24.02
CA HIS A 247 7.01 14.64 -23.52
C HIS A 247 8.46 15.02 -23.16
N ALA A 248 9.45 14.17 -23.47
CA ALA A 248 10.83 14.39 -23.05
C ALA A 248 11.41 15.70 -23.59
N HIS A 249 11.16 15.98 -24.88
CA HIS A 249 11.63 17.20 -25.56
C HIS A 249 11.15 18.48 -24.85
N ASP A 250 9.84 18.60 -24.63
CA ASP A 250 9.23 19.75 -23.94
C ASP A 250 9.67 19.89 -22.48
N LEU A 251 10.12 18.81 -21.84
CA LEU A 251 10.72 18.87 -20.51
C LEU A 251 12.19 19.32 -20.57
N ILE A 252 12.95 18.86 -21.56
CA ILE A 252 14.34 19.29 -21.80
C ILE A 252 14.39 20.78 -22.14
N GLU A 253 13.54 21.27 -23.06
CA GLU A 253 13.45 22.71 -23.37
C GLU A 253 13.14 23.55 -22.13
N PHE A 254 12.30 23.03 -21.24
CA PHE A 254 12.02 23.69 -19.96
C PHE A 254 13.25 23.73 -19.05
N PHE A 255 14.03 22.65 -19.00
CA PHE A 255 15.28 22.61 -18.24
C PHE A 255 16.37 23.52 -18.85
N ASP A 256 16.47 23.59 -20.18
CA ASP A 256 17.36 24.54 -20.87
C ASP A 256 17.02 25.99 -20.54
N ALA A 257 15.72 26.33 -20.55
CA ALA A 257 15.27 27.68 -20.19
C ALA A 257 15.53 28.02 -18.71
N VAL A 258 15.51 27.01 -17.82
CA VAL A 258 15.90 27.17 -16.42
C VAL A 258 17.40 27.37 -16.29
N ASP A 259 18.19 26.54 -16.97
CA ASP A 259 19.65 26.53 -16.91
C ASP A 259 20.26 27.80 -17.53
N GLY A 260 19.65 28.35 -18.57
CA GLY A 260 20.03 29.65 -19.14
C GLY A 260 19.81 30.86 -18.22
N LYS A 261 19.06 30.68 -17.12
CA LYS A 261 18.83 31.73 -16.10
C LYS A 261 19.74 31.59 -14.87
N LEU A 262 20.55 30.53 -14.78
CA LEU A 262 21.46 30.31 -13.66
C LEU A 262 22.78 31.05 -13.88
N THR A 263 23.33 31.63 -12.80
CA THR A 263 24.70 32.17 -12.81
C THR A 263 25.74 31.05 -12.85
N ASP A 264 26.98 31.36 -13.22
CA ASP A 264 28.08 30.37 -13.25
C ASP A 264 28.33 29.72 -11.88
N GLU A 265 28.22 30.51 -10.80
CA GLU A 265 28.32 30.03 -9.42
C GLU A 265 27.17 29.05 -9.06
N GLN A 266 25.95 29.33 -9.53
CA GLN A 266 24.79 28.46 -9.31
C GLN A 266 24.86 27.18 -10.14
N ARG A 267 25.45 27.25 -11.33
CA ARG A 267 25.69 26.11 -12.22
C ARG A 267 26.76 25.16 -11.66
N ALA A 268 27.77 25.70 -10.98
CA ALA A 268 28.83 24.93 -10.34
C ALA A 268 28.40 24.29 -9.00
N ALA A 269 27.28 24.71 -8.42
CA ALA A 269 26.79 24.17 -7.15
C ALA A 269 26.15 22.78 -7.34
N PRO A 270 26.37 21.83 -6.41
CA PRO A 270 25.82 20.47 -6.52
C PRO A 270 24.29 20.40 -6.36
N LYS A 271 23.67 21.48 -5.87
CA LYS A 271 22.21 21.67 -5.84
C LYS A 271 21.87 23.13 -6.05
N ILE A 272 20.86 23.38 -6.88
CA ILE A 272 20.35 24.74 -7.11
C ILE A 272 19.70 25.26 -5.82
N ILE A 273 20.36 26.22 -5.17
CA ILE A 273 19.75 27.02 -4.11
C ILE A 273 18.93 28.10 -4.79
N LEU A 274 17.62 27.89 -4.85
CA LEU A 274 16.68 28.83 -5.45
C LEU A 274 16.65 30.12 -4.62
N ASN A 275 17.49 31.11 -4.90
CA ASN A 275 17.40 32.46 -4.30
C ASN A 275 16.61 33.44 -5.16
N ASP A 276 16.50 33.17 -6.46
CA ASP A 276 15.77 33.99 -7.43
C ASP A 276 14.25 33.75 -7.35
N GLN A 277 13.47 34.84 -7.22
CA GLN A 277 12.01 34.78 -7.18
C GLN A 277 11.38 34.35 -8.51
N GLU A 278 11.95 34.73 -9.65
CA GLU A 278 11.44 34.36 -10.97
C GLU A 278 11.59 32.86 -11.21
N LEU A 279 12.77 32.32 -10.88
CA LEU A 279 13.05 30.89 -10.99
C LEU A 279 12.11 30.07 -10.09
N ARG A 280 11.91 30.50 -8.83
CA ARG A 280 10.95 29.88 -7.92
C ARG A 280 9.53 29.85 -8.50
N ARG A 281 9.07 30.96 -9.11
CA ARG A 281 7.73 31.02 -9.73
C ARG A 281 7.61 30.09 -10.92
N MET A 282 8.64 30.02 -11.76
CA MET A 282 8.68 29.13 -12.93
C MET A 282 8.58 27.65 -12.51
N LEU A 283 9.43 27.22 -11.57
CA LEU A 283 9.42 25.85 -11.06
C LEU A 283 8.11 25.52 -10.33
N ALA A 284 7.59 26.44 -9.51
CA ALA A 284 6.30 26.25 -8.85
C ALA A 284 5.15 26.10 -9.86
N LYS A 285 5.16 26.86 -10.97
CA LYS A 285 4.15 26.73 -12.04
C LYS A 285 4.23 25.35 -12.70
N ARG A 286 5.44 24.85 -12.96
CA ARG A 286 5.63 23.51 -13.55
C ARG A 286 5.25 22.40 -12.57
N ALA A 287 5.60 22.53 -11.28
CA ALA A 287 5.24 21.59 -10.22
C ALA A 287 3.74 21.35 -10.07
N LYS A 288 2.91 22.39 -10.33
CA LYS A 288 1.44 22.27 -10.30
C LYS A 288 0.88 21.35 -11.38
N THR A 289 1.60 21.19 -12.49
CA THR A 289 1.20 20.31 -13.60
C THR A 289 1.69 18.88 -13.44
N LEU A 290 2.53 18.60 -12.43
CA LEU A 290 3.13 17.29 -12.25
C LEU A 290 2.19 16.36 -11.49
N HIS A 291 1.79 15.26 -12.15
CA HIS A 291 1.08 14.15 -11.55
C HIS A 291 1.95 12.89 -11.63
N LEU A 292 2.07 12.17 -10.52
CA LEU A 292 2.94 11.00 -10.43
C LEU A 292 2.17 9.74 -10.80
N GLY A 293 2.60 9.09 -11.88
CA GLY A 293 2.21 7.72 -12.20
C GLY A 293 3.24 6.73 -11.67
N VAL A 294 2.87 5.45 -11.62
CA VAL A 294 3.79 4.38 -11.20
C VAL A 294 4.86 4.15 -12.27
N ALA A 295 4.49 4.26 -13.55
CA ALA A 295 5.36 4.00 -14.69
C ALA A 295 5.85 5.27 -15.40
N ASN A 296 5.45 6.47 -14.95
CA ASN A 296 5.78 7.73 -15.61
C ASN A 296 5.50 8.95 -14.72
N TYR A 297 6.11 10.07 -15.07
CA TYR A 297 5.64 11.40 -14.68
C TYR A 297 4.69 11.96 -15.75
N CYS A 298 3.60 12.58 -15.32
CA CYS A 298 2.62 13.23 -16.19
C CYS A 298 2.68 14.74 -15.99
N TRP A 299 3.06 15.45 -17.04
CA TRP A 299 3.11 16.92 -17.09
C TRP A 299 1.80 17.43 -17.70
N PHE A 300 0.75 17.44 -16.89
CA PHE A 300 -0.60 17.81 -17.28
C PHE A 300 -0.72 19.33 -17.52
N THR A 301 -0.25 19.75 -18.68
CA THR A 301 -0.21 21.15 -19.13
C THR A 301 -1.45 21.56 -19.92
N ASP A 302 -2.12 20.61 -20.54
CA ASP A 302 -3.20 20.77 -21.51
C ASP A 302 -4.14 19.55 -21.45
N PRO A 303 -5.38 19.70 -20.94
CA PRO A 303 -6.37 18.63 -20.88
C PRO A 303 -6.68 17.98 -22.24
N GLY A 304 -6.63 18.76 -23.33
CA GLY A 304 -6.91 18.26 -24.69
C GLY A 304 -5.82 17.34 -25.24
N LYS A 305 -4.59 17.44 -24.71
CA LYS A 305 -3.47 16.55 -25.05
C LYS A 305 -3.43 15.29 -24.19
N ALA A 306 -4.14 15.26 -23.06
CA ALA A 306 -4.13 14.12 -22.16
C ALA A 306 -4.85 12.92 -22.79
N LEU A 307 -4.08 11.89 -23.18
CA LEU A 307 -4.64 10.70 -23.83
C LEU A 307 -5.66 9.98 -22.95
N CYS A 308 -5.45 9.94 -21.64
CA CYS A 308 -6.38 9.32 -20.69
C CYS A 308 -7.76 10.00 -20.69
N LEU A 309 -7.80 11.34 -20.79
CA LEU A 309 -9.06 12.10 -20.85
C LEU A 309 -9.77 11.91 -22.19
N ARG A 310 -9.00 11.89 -23.28
CA ARG A 310 -9.53 11.62 -24.62
C ARG A 310 -10.17 10.23 -24.71
N LEU A 311 -9.50 9.21 -24.14
CA LEU A 311 -10.02 7.83 -24.12
C LEU A 311 -11.24 7.69 -23.19
N ALA A 312 -11.29 8.47 -22.10
CA ALA A 312 -12.42 8.48 -21.17
C ALA A 312 -13.61 9.34 -21.63
N GLY A 313 -13.48 10.10 -22.74
CA GLY A 313 -14.53 11.00 -23.22
C GLY A 313 -14.71 12.27 -22.36
N THR A 314 -13.72 12.66 -21.56
CA THR A 314 -13.78 13.80 -20.63
C THR A 314 -12.67 14.83 -20.90
N PRO A 315 -12.56 15.38 -22.13
CA PRO A 315 -11.41 16.20 -22.55
C PRO A 315 -11.27 17.54 -21.81
N THR A 316 -12.27 17.95 -21.04
CA THR A 316 -12.31 19.22 -20.30
C THR A 316 -12.06 19.06 -18.80
N ALA A 317 -11.72 17.86 -18.32
CA ALA A 317 -11.42 17.64 -16.92
C ALA A 317 -10.16 18.43 -16.48
N ASP A 318 -10.14 18.85 -15.22
CA ASP A 318 -9.09 19.68 -14.63
C ASP A 318 -7.92 18.86 -14.04
N ARG A 319 -8.00 17.54 -14.09
CA ARG A 319 -7.00 16.59 -13.60
C ARG A 319 -6.88 15.36 -14.50
N PRO A 320 -5.68 14.75 -14.63
CA PRO A 320 -5.51 13.54 -15.42
C PRO A 320 -6.06 12.31 -14.70
N LEU A 321 -6.63 11.38 -15.47
CA LEU A 321 -6.94 10.03 -15.01
C LEU A 321 -5.67 9.17 -15.03
N ILE A 322 -4.78 9.37 -14.05
CA ILE A 322 -3.43 8.78 -14.05
C ILE A 322 -3.43 7.25 -14.10
N GLY A 323 -4.43 6.60 -13.48
CA GLY A 323 -4.60 5.14 -13.52
C GLY A 323 -4.99 4.59 -14.90
N MET A 324 -5.46 5.44 -15.81
CA MET A 324 -5.76 5.10 -17.21
C MET A 324 -4.70 5.64 -18.17
N CYS A 325 -3.56 6.12 -17.67
CA CYS A 325 -2.53 6.73 -18.50
C CYS A 325 -1.81 5.66 -19.33
N ASP A 326 -1.96 5.73 -20.66
CA ASP A 326 -1.06 5.04 -21.59
C ASP A 326 0.16 5.93 -21.82
N SER A 327 1.14 5.84 -20.91
CA SER A 327 2.29 6.73 -20.86
C SER A 327 3.30 6.51 -21.98
N ALA A 328 3.26 5.37 -22.68
CA ALA A 328 4.05 5.15 -23.88
C ALA A 328 3.58 6.01 -25.07
N ARG A 329 2.32 6.47 -25.05
CA ARG A 329 1.68 7.20 -26.15
C ARG A 329 1.21 8.60 -25.77
N CYS A 330 1.02 8.86 -24.49
CA CYS A 330 0.53 10.14 -24.02
C CYS A 330 1.59 11.23 -24.27
N PRO A 331 1.28 12.32 -25.02
CA PRO A 331 2.23 13.38 -25.34
C PRO A 331 2.65 14.21 -24.13
N GLN A 332 2.11 13.94 -22.95
CA GLN A 332 2.41 14.64 -21.68
C GLN A 332 3.12 13.74 -20.67
N ALA A 333 3.57 12.55 -21.09
CA ALA A 333 4.26 11.60 -20.23
C ALA A 333 5.78 11.60 -20.47
N THR A 334 6.54 11.55 -19.38
CA THR A 334 7.98 11.29 -19.39
C THR A 334 8.32 10.06 -18.56
N HIS A 335 9.32 9.32 -19.02
CA HIS A 335 9.94 8.21 -18.31
C HIS A 335 11.33 8.60 -17.83
N HIS A 336 11.75 7.99 -16.74
CA HIS A 336 12.93 8.36 -15.95
C HIS A 336 13.55 7.07 -15.40
N PRO A 337 14.82 7.08 -14.93
CA PRO A 337 15.47 5.86 -14.43
C PRO A 337 14.67 5.14 -13.34
N CYS A 338 14.00 5.90 -12.46
CA CYS A 338 13.14 5.35 -11.41
C CYS A 338 11.93 4.56 -11.92
N HIS A 339 11.51 4.77 -13.18
CA HIS A 339 10.41 4.04 -13.82
C HIS A 339 10.85 2.73 -14.48
N ARG A 340 12.15 2.53 -14.70
CA ARG A 340 12.70 1.35 -15.38
C ARG A 340 12.22 0.02 -14.79
N PRO A 341 12.25 -0.22 -13.45
CA PRO A 341 11.85 -1.51 -12.88
C PRO A 341 10.39 -1.87 -13.17
N VAL A 342 9.51 -0.86 -13.27
CA VAL A 342 8.09 -1.06 -13.58
C VAL A 342 7.91 -1.53 -15.01
N TRP A 343 8.66 -0.96 -15.95
CA TRP A 343 8.62 -1.37 -17.35
C TRP A 343 9.28 -2.74 -17.58
N GLU A 344 10.32 -3.08 -16.83
CA GLU A 344 10.96 -4.40 -16.85
C GLU A 344 10.01 -5.49 -16.34
N GLN A 345 9.28 -5.20 -15.27
CA GLN A 345 8.22 -6.08 -14.78
C GLN A 345 7.08 -6.22 -15.80
N ALA A 346 6.72 -5.12 -16.49
CA ALA A 346 5.69 -5.17 -17.52
C ALA A 346 6.12 -6.03 -18.72
N VAL A 347 7.37 -5.94 -19.16
CA VAL A 347 7.97 -6.81 -20.19
C VAL A 347 7.90 -8.27 -19.74
N THR A 348 8.46 -8.58 -18.56
CA THR A 348 8.51 -9.94 -18.01
C THR A 348 7.11 -10.57 -17.94
N SER A 349 6.15 -9.83 -17.38
CA SER A 349 4.77 -10.30 -17.26
C SER A 349 4.13 -10.54 -18.62
N THR A 350 4.28 -9.61 -19.57
CA THR A 350 3.69 -9.72 -20.92
C THR A 350 4.30 -10.90 -21.69
N THR A 351 5.60 -11.15 -21.57
CA THR A 351 6.28 -12.30 -22.18
C THR A 351 5.75 -13.63 -21.62
N VAL A 352 5.57 -13.73 -20.30
CA VAL A 352 4.97 -14.92 -19.66
C VAL A 352 3.54 -15.14 -20.16
N PHE A 353 2.73 -14.08 -20.25
CA PHE A 353 1.36 -14.19 -20.78
C PHE A 353 1.33 -14.64 -22.23
N LEU A 354 2.22 -14.12 -23.09
CA LEU A 354 2.34 -14.56 -24.48
C LEU A 354 2.73 -16.04 -24.60
N GLY A 355 3.63 -16.52 -23.74
CA GLY A 355 4.03 -17.93 -23.71
C GLY A 355 2.91 -18.88 -23.30
N ASN A 356 2.00 -18.43 -22.43
CA ASN A 356 0.85 -19.20 -21.95
C ASN A 356 -0.40 -19.10 -22.85
N LEU A 357 -0.33 -18.31 -23.93
CA LEU A 357 -1.47 -18.02 -24.77
C LEU A 357 -1.81 -19.20 -25.71
N GLY A 358 -3.07 -19.62 -25.73
CA GLY A 358 -3.53 -20.73 -26.57
C GLY A 358 -3.42 -20.42 -28.06
N ARG A 359 -3.18 -21.45 -28.90
CA ARG A 359 -2.95 -21.29 -30.36
C ARG A 359 -4.11 -20.62 -31.11
N GLY A 360 -5.34 -20.66 -30.58
CA GLY A 360 -6.52 -20.04 -31.20
C GLY A 360 -6.73 -18.55 -30.90
N GLN A 361 -5.91 -17.93 -30.05
CA GLN A 361 -6.07 -16.54 -29.61
C GLN A 361 -5.19 -15.56 -30.41
N THR A 362 -5.31 -15.60 -31.74
CA THR A 362 -4.44 -14.83 -32.66
C THR A 362 -4.54 -13.31 -32.46
N THR A 363 -5.75 -12.77 -32.28
CA THR A 363 -5.97 -11.33 -32.05
C THR A 363 -5.33 -10.83 -30.75
N GLU A 364 -5.48 -11.60 -29.66
CA GLU A 364 -4.87 -11.27 -28.37
C GLU A 364 -3.35 -11.38 -28.41
N ARG A 365 -2.82 -12.37 -29.13
CA ARG A 365 -1.38 -12.50 -29.37
C ARG A 365 -0.82 -11.25 -30.05
N THR A 366 -1.41 -10.83 -31.18
CA THR A 366 -0.97 -9.63 -31.89
C THR A 366 -1.07 -8.36 -31.03
N ARG A 367 -2.13 -8.24 -30.21
CA ARG A 367 -2.29 -7.11 -29.27
C ARG A 367 -1.17 -7.08 -28.23
N LEU A 368 -0.84 -8.22 -27.65
CA LEU A 368 0.19 -8.36 -26.61
C LEU A 368 1.61 -8.24 -27.17
N GLU A 369 1.88 -8.75 -28.38
CA GLU A 369 3.15 -8.53 -29.09
C GLU A 369 3.37 -7.03 -29.32
N ALA A 370 2.38 -6.30 -29.83
CA ALA A 370 2.47 -4.86 -29.99
C ALA A 370 2.65 -4.10 -28.66
N GLN A 371 2.10 -4.62 -27.56
CA GLN A 371 2.30 -4.06 -26.22
C GLN A 371 3.72 -4.33 -25.70
N LEU A 372 4.23 -5.54 -25.91
CA LEU A 372 5.59 -5.94 -25.54
C LEU A 372 6.63 -5.10 -26.30
N ASP A 373 6.46 -4.94 -27.61
CA ASP A 373 7.31 -4.09 -28.44
C ASP A 373 7.34 -2.64 -27.95
N ARG A 374 6.18 -2.10 -27.53
CA ARG A 374 6.10 -0.76 -26.93
C ARG A 374 6.87 -0.70 -25.61
N ALA A 375 6.72 -1.69 -24.74
CA ALA A 375 7.41 -1.73 -23.45
C ALA A 375 8.94 -1.84 -23.62
N HIS A 376 9.41 -2.66 -24.57
CA HIS A 376 10.83 -2.73 -24.93
C HIS A 376 11.38 -1.40 -25.45
N ARG A 377 10.64 -0.69 -26.31
CA ARG A 377 11.06 0.65 -26.77
C ARG A 377 11.16 1.65 -25.62
N VAL A 378 10.25 1.59 -24.65
CA VAL A 378 10.33 2.47 -23.47
C VAL A 378 11.56 2.15 -22.63
N LEU A 379 11.83 0.86 -22.35
CA LEU A 379 13.06 0.46 -21.63
C LEU A 379 14.32 0.92 -22.35
N ALA A 380 14.43 0.66 -23.65
CA ALA A 380 15.58 1.09 -24.45
C ALA A 380 15.75 2.62 -24.43
N ALA A 381 14.65 3.38 -24.45
CA ALA A 381 14.69 4.83 -24.36
C ALA A 381 15.12 5.33 -22.97
N ILE A 382 14.67 4.68 -21.88
CA ILE A 382 15.12 5.01 -20.52
C ILE A 382 16.62 4.71 -20.38
N ASP A 383 17.06 3.55 -20.86
CA ASP A 383 18.46 3.12 -20.76
C ASP A 383 19.39 4.04 -21.58
N ALA A 384 18.97 4.41 -22.79
CA ALA A 384 19.72 5.36 -23.63
C ALA A 384 19.77 6.77 -23.02
N ALA A 385 18.71 7.20 -22.33
CA ALA A 385 18.62 8.52 -21.73
C ALA A 385 19.33 8.61 -20.36
N SER A 386 19.64 7.48 -19.72
CA SER A 386 20.27 7.44 -18.40
C SER A 386 21.78 7.73 -18.40
N GLY A 387 22.38 8.02 -19.57
CA GLY A 387 23.83 8.13 -19.76
C GLY A 387 24.52 6.76 -19.68
N PRO A 388 25.80 6.63 -20.11
CA PRO A 388 26.51 5.38 -19.92
C PRO A 388 26.58 5.11 -18.42
N ALA A 389 26.02 3.98 -17.99
CA ALA A 389 26.34 3.41 -16.69
C ALA A 389 27.86 3.44 -16.56
N GLY A 390 28.36 4.01 -15.46
CA GLY A 390 29.78 3.94 -15.12
C GLY A 390 30.22 2.47 -15.25
N SER A 391 30.92 2.19 -16.35
CA SER A 391 31.86 1.10 -16.40
C SER A 391 32.97 1.48 -15.42
N ASP A 392 33.36 0.50 -14.62
CA ASP A 392 34.54 0.48 -13.75
C ASP A 392 34.40 1.13 -12.36
N ALA A 393 34.04 0.28 -11.40
CA ALA A 393 34.76 0.19 -10.13
C ALA A 393 34.66 -1.24 -9.57
N GLU A 394 35.21 -2.20 -10.31
CA GLU A 394 35.76 -3.43 -9.75
C GLU A 394 37.25 -3.47 -10.14
N ALA A 395 38.10 -3.84 -9.17
CA ALA A 395 39.58 -3.89 -9.19
C ALA A 395 40.36 -2.62 -8.78
N THR A 396 40.52 -2.40 -7.47
CA THR A 396 41.81 -2.66 -6.80
C THR A 396 41.65 -2.89 -5.30
#